data_AF-A0A951DTD8-F1
#
_entry.id   AF-A0A951DTD8-F1
#
_cell.length_a   1.000
_cell.length_b   1.000
_cell.length_c   1.000
_cell.angle_alpha   90.00
_cell.angle_beta   90.00
_cell.angle_gamma   90.00
#
_symmetry.space_group_name_H-M   'P 1'
#
loop_
_entity.id
_entity.type
_entity.pdbx_description
1 polymer ?
#
loop_
_entity_poly.entity_id
_entity_poly.type
_entity_poly.pdbx_seq_one_letter_code
_entity_poly.pdbx_strand_id
1 'polypeptide(L)'
;MPERSHRRLPNKQAFDSKASSLAPLVALAALVWLLELLDGVTAVLMMRDHGNSAELNPFVRGVFDAVGPLGVVLMKFGLASIVLASFVHLAHKRRTTLARNCLLVALGLAALGVASNLG
;
A
#
# COMPACT_ATOMS: atom_id res chain seq x y z
N MET A 1 -15.03 -56.50 -12.85
CA MET A 1 -13.78 -55.72 -12.96
C MET A 1 -14.12 -54.24 -12.80
N PRO A 2 -13.73 -53.56 -11.69
CA PRO A 2 -14.03 -52.15 -11.53
C PRO A 2 -12.89 -51.28 -12.10
N GLU A 3 -13.23 -50.40 -13.05
CA GLU A 3 -12.37 -49.32 -13.53
C GLU A 3 -12.02 -48.37 -12.38
N ARG A 4 -10.73 -48.33 -12.01
CA ARG A 4 -10.21 -47.32 -11.10
C ARG A 4 -10.01 -46.01 -11.88
N SER A 5 -10.94 -45.07 -11.71
CA SER A 5 -10.79 -43.72 -12.24
C SER A 5 -9.56 -43.06 -11.61
N HIS A 6 -8.52 -42.81 -12.40
CA HIS A 6 -7.36 -42.03 -12.00
C HIS A 6 -7.77 -40.57 -11.75
N ARG A 7 -8.12 -40.27 -10.51
CA ARG A 7 -8.32 -38.92 -10.00
C ARG A 7 -6.96 -38.21 -10.03
N ARG A 8 -6.66 -37.50 -11.14
CA ARG A 8 -5.44 -36.67 -11.26
C ARG A 8 -5.48 -35.63 -10.16
N LEU A 9 -4.59 -35.76 -9.17
CA LEU A 9 -4.40 -34.74 -8.16
C LEU A 9 -3.93 -33.46 -8.85
N PRO A 10 -4.49 -32.28 -8.48
CA PRO A 10 -4.05 -31.01 -9.06
C PRO A 10 -2.55 -30.83 -8.80
N ASN A 11 -1.83 -30.50 -9.87
CA ASN A 11 -0.37 -30.42 -9.92
C ASN A 11 0.14 -29.33 -8.94
N LYS A 12 0.79 -29.73 -7.83
CA LYS A 12 1.43 -28.83 -6.84
C LYS A 12 2.32 -27.78 -7.51
N GLN A 13 3.01 -28.14 -8.59
CA GLN A 13 3.90 -27.22 -9.33
C GLN A 13 3.18 -26.01 -9.92
N ALA A 14 1.89 -26.14 -10.27
CA ALA A 14 1.10 -25.02 -10.80
C ALA A 14 0.68 -24.03 -9.70
N PHE A 15 0.63 -24.48 -8.44
CA PHE A 15 0.35 -23.63 -7.28
C PHE A 15 1.60 -22.85 -6.85
N ASP A 16 2.75 -23.53 -6.78
CA ASP A 16 4.03 -22.90 -6.40
C ASP A 16 4.48 -21.81 -7.40
N SER A 17 4.26 -22.02 -8.70
CA SER A 17 4.56 -21.03 -9.75
C SER A 17 3.71 -19.76 -9.67
N LYS A 18 2.46 -19.86 -9.21
CA LYS A 18 1.59 -18.68 -9.02
C LYS A 18 1.96 -17.90 -7.77
N ALA A 19 2.24 -18.60 -6.66
CA ALA A 19 2.63 -17.97 -5.41
C ALA A 19 3.92 -17.16 -5.54
N SER A 20 4.92 -17.68 -6.27
CA SER A 20 6.18 -16.95 -6.52
C SER A 20 5.99 -15.68 -7.36
N SER A 21 5.01 -15.66 -8.28
CA SER A 21 4.74 -14.50 -9.13
C SER A 21 4.07 -13.33 -8.39
N LEU A 22 3.36 -13.60 -7.29
CA LEU A 22 2.63 -12.58 -6.52
C LEU A 22 3.41 -12.08 -5.30
N ALA A 23 4.33 -12.88 -4.75
CA ALA A 23 5.20 -12.49 -3.64
C ALA A 23 5.85 -11.10 -3.80
N PRO A 24 6.46 -10.73 -4.96
CA PRO A 24 7.07 -9.40 -5.11
C PRO A 24 6.03 -8.27 -5.13
N LEU A 25 4.81 -8.52 -5.62
CA LEU A 25 3.73 -7.53 -5.61
C LEU A 25 3.20 -7.31 -4.19
N VAL A 26 3.04 -8.39 -3.43
CA VAL A 26 2.64 -8.33 -2.01
C VAL A 26 3.69 -7.59 -1.19
N ALA A 27 4.98 -7.88 -1.40
CA ALA A 27 6.08 -7.19 -0.74
C ALA A 27 6.10 -5.68 -1.07
N LEU A 28 5.95 -5.32 -2.35
CA LEU A 28 5.85 -3.92 -2.78
C LEU A 28 4.64 -3.23 -2.16
N ALA A 29 3.48 -3.87 -2.14
CA ALA A 29 2.27 -3.29 -1.57
C ALA A 29 2.39 -3.09 -0.05
N ALA A 30 2.99 -4.05 0.66
CA ALA A 30 3.29 -3.91 2.08
C ALA A 30 4.29 -2.77 2.33
N LEU A 31 5.31 -2.62 1.48
CA LEU A 31 6.30 -1.54 1.60
C LEU A 31 5.68 -0.16 1.37
N VAL A 32 4.85 0.00 0.33
CA VAL A 32 4.10 1.24 0.06
C VAL A 32 3.21 1.60 1.24
N TRP A 33 2.50 0.60 1.78
CA TRP A 33 1.62 0.80 2.93
C TRP A 33 2.38 1.24 4.19
N LEU A 34 3.54 0.63 4.46
CA LEU A 34 4.41 1.04 5.57
C LEU A 34 4.97 2.45 5.39
N LEU A 35 5.37 2.82 4.17
CA LEU A 35 5.87 4.16 3.88
C LEU A 35 4.77 5.23 4.05
N GLU A 36 3.54 4.96 3.63
CA GLU A 36 2.44 5.90 3.87
C GLU A 36 2.08 6.07 5.35
N LEU A 37 2.19 4.98 6.13
CA LEU A 37 2.06 5.08 7.58
C LEU A 37 3.16 5.93 8.18
N LEU A 38 4.41 5.69 7.77
CA LEU A 38 5.55 6.46 8.25
C LEU A 38 5.40 7.93 7.88
N ASP A 39 4.94 8.21 6.66
CA ASP A 39 4.66 9.57 6.19
C ASP A 39 3.59 10.28 7.02
N GLY A 40 2.53 9.57 7.40
CA GLY A 40 1.51 10.13 8.29
C GLY A 40 2.05 10.44 9.68
N VAL A 41 2.91 9.58 10.22
CA VAL A 41 3.57 9.81 11.51
C VAL A 41 4.54 10.99 11.41
N THR A 42 5.38 11.07 10.38
CA THR A 42 6.33 12.17 10.20
C THR A 42 5.61 13.50 9.96
N ALA A 43 4.53 13.52 9.17
CA ALA A 43 3.70 14.72 8.98
C ALA A 43 3.13 15.23 10.32
N VAL A 44 2.59 14.33 11.15
CA VAL A 44 2.07 14.68 12.48
C VAL A 44 3.17 15.21 13.40
N LEU A 45 4.35 14.58 13.41
CA LEU A 45 5.49 15.04 14.20
C LEU A 45 5.95 16.43 13.74
N MET A 46 6.07 16.63 12.42
CA MET A 46 6.44 17.92 11.84
C MET A 46 5.44 19.02 12.22
N MET A 47 4.13 18.78 12.08
CA MET A 47 3.10 19.75 12.48
C MET A 47 3.09 20.02 13.98
N ARG A 48 3.47 19.04 14.80
CA ARG A 48 3.58 19.21 16.25
C ARG A 48 4.79 20.07 16.64
N ASP A 49 5.94 19.86 15.99
CA ASP A 49 7.19 20.52 16.34
C ASP A 49 7.32 21.92 15.70
N HIS A 50 6.88 22.06 14.45
CA HIS A 50 7.02 23.30 13.66
C HIS A 50 5.69 24.06 13.50
N GLY A 51 4.60 23.54 14.08
CA GLY A 51 3.26 24.09 13.95
C GLY A 51 2.58 23.70 12.63
N ASN A 52 1.26 23.90 12.58
CA ASN A 52 0.44 23.46 11.45
C ASN A 52 0.80 24.17 10.12
N SER A 53 1.47 25.32 10.20
CA SER A 53 1.99 26.08 9.06
C SER A 53 3.19 25.45 8.34
N ALA A 54 3.76 24.36 8.87
CA ALA A 54 4.84 23.62 8.20
C ALA A 54 4.34 22.69 7.09
N GLU A 55 3.11 22.20 7.19
CA GLU A 55 2.55 21.28 6.19
C GLU A 55 2.22 22.00 4.89
N LEU A 56 2.72 21.56 3.74
CA LEU A 56 2.39 22.19 2.45
C LEU A 56 1.02 21.76 1.92
N ASN A 57 0.50 20.62 2.36
CA ASN A 57 -0.77 20.09 1.90
C ASN A 57 -1.97 20.72 2.66
N PRO A 58 -2.78 21.58 2.01
CA PRO A 58 -3.91 22.23 2.67
C PRO A 58 -4.99 21.25 3.12
N PHE A 59 -5.11 20.10 2.47
CA PHE A 59 -6.07 19.06 2.87
C PHE A 59 -5.66 18.39 4.18
N VAL A 60 -4.37 18.06 4.32
CA VAL A 60 -3.84 17.45 5.55
C VAL A 60 -3.94 18.43 6.71
N ARG A 61 -3.63 19.71 6.49
CA ARG A 61 -3.86 20.78 7.48
C ARG A 61 -5.31 20.84 7.93
N GLY A 62 -6.25 20.86 6.98
CA GLY A 62 -7.68 20.91 7.30
C GLY A 62 -8.15 19.72 8.14
N VAL A 63 -7.62 18.52 7.88
CA VAL A 63 -7.91 17.33 8.69
C VAL A 63 -7.26 17.40 10.06
N PHE A 64 -6.02 17.90 10.16
CA PHE A 64 -5.34 18.11 11.43
C PHE A 64 -6.08 19.14 12.29
N ASP A 65 -6.55 20.24 11.72
CA ASP A 65 -7.32 21.27 12.44
C ASP A 65 -8.70 20.75 12.88
N ALA A 66 -9.38 19.96 12.04
CA ALA A 66 -10.73 19.50 12.31
C ALA A 66 -10.79 18.29 13.27
N VAL A 67 -9.87 17.34 13.13
CA VAL A 67 -9.93 16.02 13.78
C VAL A 67 -8.66 15.73 14.59
N GLY A 68 -7.65 16.59 14.51
CA GLY A 68 -6.37 16.42 15.20
C GLY A 68 -5.42 15.43 14.52
N PRO A 69 -4.30 15.13 15.19
CA PRO A 69 -3.27 14.21 14.71
C PRO A 69 -3.80 12.83 14.31
N LEU A 70 -4.75 12.32 15.10
CA LEU A 70 -5.32 10.99 14.91
C LEU A 70 -6.14 10.92 13.61
N GLY A 71 -6.79 12.01 13.23
CA GLY A 71 -7.52 12.14 11.96
C GLY A 71 -6.60 12.05 10.75
N VAL A 72 -5.42 12.68 10.82
CA VAL A 72 -4.42 12.62 9.73
C VAL A 72 -3.90 11.19 9.54
N VAL A 73 -3.57 10.50 10.64
CA VAL A 73 -3.13 9.10 10.59
C VAL A 73 -4.23 8.19 10.03
N LEU A 74 -5.48 8.32 10.51
CA LEU A 74 -6.60 7.51 10.02
C LEU A 74 -6.92 7.77 8.54
N MET A 75 -6.86 9.02 8.11
CA MET A 75 -7.06 9.39 6.71
C MET A 75 -6.02 8.72 5.81
N LYS A 76 -4.74 8.83 6.15
CA LYS A 76 -3.65 8.18 5.41
C LYS A 76 -3.75 6.66 5.45
N PHE A 77 -4.10 6.10 6.59
CA PHE A 77 -4.37 4.67 6.73
C PHE A 77 -5.50 4.20 5.80
N GLY A 78 -6.60 4.96 5.73
CA GLY A 78 -7.72 4.70 4.84
C GLY A 78 -7.31 4.77 3.38
N LEU A 79 -6.56 5.81 2.99
CA LEU A 79 -6.06 5.98 1.64
C LEU A 79 -5.14 4.83 1.22
N ALA A 80 -4.15 4.49 2.08
CA ALA A 80 -3.23 3.39 1.86
C ALA A 80 -3.96 2.04 1.74
N SER A 81 -5.02 1.84 2.54
CA SER A 81 -5.86 0.65 2.48
C SER A 81 -6.66 0.56 1.18
N ILE A 82 -7.20 1.68 0.67
CA ILE A 82 -7.91 1.73 -0.62
C ILE A 82 -6.94 1.40 -1.77
N VAL A 83 -5.73 1.95 -1.72
CA VAL A 83 -4.67 1.64 -2.69
C VAL A 83 -4.33 0.15 -2.65
N LEU A 84 -4.11 -0.41 -1.46
CA LEU A 84 -3.85 -1.85 -1.28
C LEU A 84 -4.99 -2.72 -1.81
N ALA A 85 -6.24 -2.39 -1.48
CA ALA A 85 -7.42 -3.11 -1.95
C ALA A 85 -7.56 -3.05 -3.49
N SER A 86 -7.28 -1.89 -4.08
CA SER A 86 -7.24 -1.71 -5.53
C SER A 86 -6.19 -2.62 -6.17
N PHE A 87 -5.02 -2.74 -5.55
CA PHE A 87 -3.97 -3.65 -6.03
C PHE A 87 -4.33 -5.13 -5.92
N VAL A 88 -4.93 -5.56 -4.80
CA VAL A 88 -5.46 -6.92 -4.66
C VAL A 88 -6.49 -7.21 -5.75
N HIS A 89 -7.37 -6.24 -6.03
CA HIS A 89 -8.36 -6.35 -7.09
C HIS A 89 -7.73 -6.46 -8.50
N LEU A 90 -6.68 -5.67 -8.78
CA LEU A 90 -5.91 -5.72 -10.03
C LEU A 90 -5.13 -7.04 -10.19
N ALA A 91 -4.57 -7.57 -9.11
CA ALA A 91 -3.88 -8.85 -9.09
C ALA A 91 -4.85 -10.00 -9.44
N HIS A 92 -6.08 -9.97 -8.92
CA HIS A 92 -7.13 -10.93 -9.29
C HIS A 92 -7.51 -10.85 -10.78
N LYS A 93 -7.42 -9.68 -11.41
CA LYS A 93 -7.67 -9.48 -12.85
C LYS A 93 -6.48 -9.87 -13.76
N ARG A 94 -5.43 -10.51 -13.22
CA ARG A 94 -4.20 -10.94 -13.93
C ARG A 94 -3.44 -9.82 -14.66
N ARG A 95 -3.64 -8.55 -14.27
CA ARG A 95 -2.92 -7.39 -14.83
C ARG A 95 -1.67 -7.08 -14.00
N THR A 96 -0.78 -8.06 -13.86
CA THR A 96 0.39 -7.99 -12.95
C THR A 96 1.38 -6.88 -13.31
N THR A 97 1.64 -6.63 -14.60
CA THR A 97 2.55 -5.57 -15.05
C THR A 97 2.02 -4.17 -14.72
N LEU A 98 0.71 -3.95 -14.91
CA LEU A 98 0.07 -2.67 -14.59
C LEU A 98 0.07 -2.44 -13.07
N ALA A 99 -0.24 -3.48 -12.29
CA ALA A 99 -0.19 -3.43 -10.83
C ALA A 99 1.23 -3.09 -10.34
N ARG A 100 2.26 -3.72 -10.90
CA ARG A 100 3.66 -3.44 -10.58
C ARG A 100 4.04 -1.99 -10.85
N ASN A 101 3.74 -1.47 -12.04
CA ASN A 101 4.10 -0.09 -12.39
C ASN A 101 3.40 0.92 -11.49
N CYS A 102 2.11 0.72 -11.21
CA CYS A 102 1.37 1.58 -10.29
C CYS A 102 1.93 1.49 -8.86
N LEU A 103 2.33 0.30 -8.39
CA LEU A 103 2.99 0.15 -7.07
C LEU A 103 4.32 0.88 -7.01
N LEU A 104 5.11 0.86 -8.09
CA LEU A 104 6.38 1.59 -8.14
C LEU A 104 6.17 3.11 -8.11
N VAL A 105 5.15 3.61 -8.82
CA VAL A 105 4.77 5.03 -8.76
C VAL A 105 4.30 5.40 -7.35
N ALA A 106 3.43 4.59 -6.75
CA ALA A 106 2.97 4.80 -5.38
C ALA A 106 4.12 4.77 -4.37
N LEU A 107 5.09 3.87 -4.56
CA LEU A 107 6.30 3.81 -3.74
C LEU A 107 7.12 5.09 -3.85
N GLY A 108 7.30 5.61 -5.05
CA GLY A 108 8.00 6.88 -5.29
C GLY A 108 7.30 8.06 -4.62
N LEU A 109 5.97 8.13 -4.71
CA LEU A 109 5.17 9.18 -4.06
C LEU A 109 5.24 9.08 -2.53
N ALA A 110 5.10 7.88 -1.97
CA ALA A 110 5.18 7.65 -0.53
C ALA A 110 6.58 7.99 0.02
N ALA A 111 7.64 7.59 -0.68
CA ALA A 111 9.01 7.95 -0.31
C ALA A 111 9.26 9.46 -0.38
N LEU A 112 8.69 10.14 -1.38
CA LEU A 112 8.79 11.58 -1.53
C LEU A 112 8.06 12.33 -0.40
N GLY A 113 6.91 11.84 0.05
CA GLY A 113 6.21 12.36 1.23
C GLY A 113 7.10 12.29 2.47
N VAL A 114 7.64 11.09 2.77
CA VAL A 114 8.52 10.90 3.93
C VAL A 114 9.73 11.82 3.87
N ALA A 115 10.36 11.93 2.70
CA ALA A 115 11.52 12.80 2.51
C ALA A 115 11.17 14.28 2.71
N SER A 116 10.00 14.73 2.25
CA SER A 116 9.53 16.11 2.43
C SER A 116 9.23 16.44 3.88
N ASN A 117 8.87 15.46 4.70
CA ASN A 117 8.56 15.65 6.12
C ASN A 117 9.79 15.54 7.04
N LEU A 118 10.92 15.02 6.52
CA LEU A 118 12.19 14.89 7.24
C LEU A 118 13.23 15.96 6.88
N GLY A 119 12.99 16.75 5.83
CA GLY A 119 13.87 17.83 5.38
C GLY A 119 13.41 19.18 5.88
#